data_AF-A0A8K0SPX7-F1
#
_entry.id   AF-A0A8K0SPX7-F1
#
_cell.length_a   1.000
_cell.length_b   1.000
_cell.length_c   1.000
_cell.angle_alpha   90.00
_cell.angle_beta   90.00
_cell.angle_gamma   90.00
#
_symmetry.space_group_name_H-M   'P 1'
#
loop_
_entity.id
_entity.type
_entity.pdbx_description
1 polymer ?
#
loop_
_entity_poly.entity_id
_entity_poly.type
_entity_poly.pdbx_seq_one_letter_code
_entity_poly.pdbx_strand_id
1 'polypeptide(L)'
;MDHGEFHSLARASLRMEDVAQFLGPEVAKVHESSYKTHFTHADLTPRNITVRNGRMVSVIDWEFAGWYPEYWEFTKAHYNFFLGEDWEDYLRSAIPCYEIELIAERVLWERLPEPGTSTTLYRDGVSYKRPGSGPSKVWMEGRAGRQ
;
A
#
# COMPACT_ATOMS: atom_id res chain seq x y z
N MET A 1 2.69 -17.76 5.05
CA MET A 1 2.00 -16.64 5.71
C MET A 1 0.55 -16.69 5.28
N ASP A 2 -0.37 -16.87 6.21
CA ASP A 2 -1.79 -16.70 5.93
C ASP A 2 -2.16 -15.20 5.98
N HIS A 3 -3.36 -14.85 5.51
CA HIS A 3 -3.78 -13.44 5.48
C HIS A 3 -3.90 -12.82 6.88
N GLY A 4 -4.21 -13.62 7.91
CA GLY A 4 -4.30 -13.15 9.28
C GLY A 4 -2.92 -12.73 9.84
N GLU A 5 -1.90 -13.54 9.59
CA GLU A 5 -0.51 -13.25 9.92
C GLU A 5 -0.03 -12.01 9.15
N PHE A 6 -0.31 -11.94 7.86
CA PHE A 6 0.02 -10.77 7.02
C PHE A 6 -0.58 -9.48 7.58
N HIS A 7 -1.90 -9.45 7.81
CA HIS A 7 -2.57 -8.26 8.35
C HIS A 7 -2.13 -7.95 9.78
N SER A 8 -1.77 -8.96 10.58
CA SER A 8 -1.21 -8.76 11.91
C SER A 8 0.12 -8.02 11.84
N LEU A 9 1.00 -8.40 10.90
CA LEU A 9 2.26 -7.68 10.67
C LEU A 9 2.01 -6.26 10.16
N ALA A 10 1.09 -6.09 9.19
CA ALA A 10 0.74 -4.79 8.63
C ALA A 10 0.27 -3.78 9.69
N ARG A 11 -0.44 -4.24 10.73
CA ARG A 11 -0.88 -3.42 11.87
C ARG A 11 0.06 -3.42 13.07
N ALA A 12 1.34 -3.73 12.87
CA ALA A 12 2.37 -3.77 13.93
C ALA A 12 1.98 -4.66 15.13
N SER A 13 1.35 -5.80 14.85
CA SER A 13 0.82 -6.77 15.82
C SER A 13 -0.21 -6.20 16.79
N LEU A 14 -0.92 -5.13 16.40
CA LEU A 14 -2.08 -4.65 17.14
C LEU A 14 -3.18 -5.72 17.14
N ARG A 15 -3.76 -5.96 18.32
CA ARG A 15 -4.87 -6.91 18.49
C ARG A 15 -6.12 -6.36 17.81
N MET A 16 -6.92 -7.25 17.21
CA MET A 16 -8.12 -6.87 16.46
C MET A 16 -9.11 -6.03 17.29
N GLU A 17 -9.24 -6.31 18.59
CA GLU A 17 -10.09 -5.56 19.53
C GLU A 17 -9.76 -4.06 19.61
N ASP A 18 -8.51 -3.71 19.33
CA ASP A 18 -8.00 -2.34 19.41
C ASP A 18 -7.92 -1.65 18.04
N VAL A 19 -8.04 -2.39 16.93
CA VAL A 19 -7.82 -1.85 15.57
C VAL A 19 -8.78 -0.72 15.25
N ALA A 20 -10.08 -0.90 15.50
CA ALA A 20 -11.07 0.14 15.20
C ALA A 20 -10.80 1.44 15.98
N GLN A 21 -10.31 1.32 17.22
CA GLN A 21 -9.98 2.47 18.08
C GLN A 21 -8.75 3.23 17.56
N PHE A 22 -7.67 2.53 17.20
CA PHE A 22 -6.39 3.19 16.89
C PHE A 22 -6.09 3.37 15.41
N LEU A 23 -6.67 2.54 14.55
CA LEU A 23 -6.44 2.50 13.10
C LEU A 23 -7.72 2.70 12.29
N GLY A 24 -8.89 2.80 12.95
CA GLY A 24 -10.15 3.12 12.29
C GLY A 24 -10.96 1.89 11.82
N PRO A 25 -12.26 2.10 11.57
CA PRO A 25 -13.19 1.03 11.23
C PRO A 25 -12.91 0.39 9.85
N GLU A 26 -12.34 1.13 8.91
CA GLU A 26 -11.97 0.62 7.58
C GLU A 26 -10.87 -0.44 7.69
N VAL A 27 -9.84 -0.18 8.49
CA VAL A 27 -8.75 -1.12 8.75
C VAL A 27 -9.28 -2.37 9.46
N ALA A 28 -10.18 -2.20 10.45
CA ALA A 28 -10.80 -3.34 11.13
C ALA A 28 -11.59 -4.20 10.15
N LYS A 29 -12.45 -3.60 9.33
CA LYS A 29 -13.26 -4.30 8.32
C LYS A 29 -12.39 -5.05 7.31
N VAL A 30 -11.34 -4.42 6.79
CA VAL A 30 -10.43 -5.03 5.81
C VAL A 30 -9.68 -6.20 6.44
N HIS A 31 -9.23 -6.09 7.69
CA HIS A 31 -8.47 -7.12 8.38
C HIS A 31 -9.32 -8.26 8.96
N GLU A 32 -10.64 -8.10 9.07
CA GLU A 32 -11.60 -9.18 9.37
C GLU A 32 -12.03 -9.95 8.12
N SER A 33 -11.83 -9.37 6.94
CA SER A 33 -12.27 -9.95 5.67
C SER A 33 -11.34 -11.08 5.20
N SER A 34 -11.90 -11.99 4.41
CA SER A 34 -11.15 -13.08 3.78
C SER A 34 -10.91 -12.74 2.31
N TYR A 35 -9.66 -12.86 1.88
CA TYR A 35 -9.22 -12.61 0.50
C TYR A 35 -8.69 -13.89 -0.13
N LYS A 36 -8.65 -13.93 -1.46
CA LYS A 36 -7.84 -14.90 -2.19
C LYS A 36 -6.38 -14.46 -2.25
N THR A 37 -5.47 -15.42 -2.26
CA THR A 37 -4.03 -15.16 -2.43
C THR A 37 -3.69 -15.15 -3.92
N HIS A 38 -3.01 -14.10 -4.37
CA HIS A 38 -2.52 -13.96 -5.75
C HIS A 38 -1.03 -13.62 -5.75
N PHE A 39 -0.34 -13.99 -6.83
CA PHE A 39 1.01 -13.52 -7.07
C PHE A 39 0.94 -12.09 -7.61
N THR A 40 1.47 -11.13 -6.85
CA THR A 40 1.44 -9.70 -7.19
C THR A 40 2.87 -9.19 -7.41
N HIS A 41 3.02 -8.17 -8.25
CA HIS A 41 4.26 -7.45 -8.48
C HIS A 41 4.65 -6.56 -7.30
N ALA A 42 3.67 -5.93 -6.63
CA ALA A 42 3.85 -5.04 -5.47
C ALA A 42 4.68 -3.75 -5.71
N ASP A 43 5.10 -3.49 -6.95
CA ASP A 43 5.71 -2.23 -7.42
C ASP A 43 5.28 -1.92 -8.87
N LEU A 44 4.02 -2.22 -9.22
CA LEU A 44 3.54 -1.98 -10.57
C LEU A 44 3.40 -0.47 -10.81
N THR A 45 4.24 0.03 -11.71
CA THR A 45 4.29 1.43 -12.11
C THR A 45 4.59 1.53 -13.61
N PRO A 46 4.29 2.66 -14.28
CA PRO A 46 4.56 2.81 -15.72
C PRO A 46 6.03 2.56 -16.10
N ARG A 47 6.98 2.92 -15.23
CA ARG A 47 8.42 2.69 -15.45
C ARG A 47 8.79 1.20 -15.53
N ASN A 48 7.99 0.34 -14.91
CA ASN A 48 8.20 -1.11 -14.85
C ASN A 48 7.44 -1.85 -15.97
N ILE A 49 6.74 -1.12 -16.84
CA ILE A 49 5.97 -1.67 -17.97
C ILE A 49 6.62 -1.23 -19.28
N THR A 50 7.06 -2.19 -20.10
CA THR A 50 7.57 -1.90 -21.44
C THR A 50 6.47 -2.07 -22.48
N VAL A 51 6.32 -1.06 -23.34
CA VAL A 51 5.33 -1.04 -24.44
C VAL A 51 6.04 -0.95 -25.78
N ARG A 52 5.65 -1.78 -26.74
CA ARG A 52 6.14 -1.74 -28.13
C ARG A 52 4.95 -1.79 -29.08
N ASN A 53 4.87 -0.84 -30.01
CA ASN A 53 3.77 -0.75 -30.98
C ASN A 53 2.37 -0.77 -30.33
N GLY A 54 2.19 -0.05 -29.22
CA GLY A 54 0.91 0.03 -28.51
C GLY A 54 0.51 -1.23 -27.73
N ARG A 55 1.41 -2.23 -27.61
CA ARG A 55 1.17 -3.44 -26.83
C ARG A 55 2.18 -3.55 -25.70
N MET A 56 1.70 -3.94 -24.52
CA MET A 56 2.58 -4.35 -23.42
C MET A 56 3.39 -5.57 -23.87
N VAL A 57 4.71 -5.49 -23.74
CA VAL A 57 5.63 -6.58 -24.13
C VAL A 57 6.32 -7.22 -22.93
N SER A 58 6.49 -6.48 -21.83
CA SER A 58 7.06 -7.02 -20.61
C SER A 58 6.72 -6.18 -19.40
N VAL A 59 6.69 -6.84 -18.24
CA VAL A 59 6.75 -6.23 -16.91
C VAL A 59 8.07 -6.64 -16.29
N ILE A 60 8.82 -5.68 -15.76
CA ILE A 60 10.15 -5.85 -15.18
C ILE A 60 10.17 -5.40 -13.73
N ASP A 61 11.27 -5.63 -13.02
CA ASP A 61 11.48 -5.18 -11.64
C ASP A 61 10.64 -5.90 -10.57
N TRP A 62 10.70 -7.23 -10.59
CA TRP A 62 9.93 -8.14 -9.72
C TRP A 62 10.53 -8.34 -8.31
N GLU A 63 11.43 -7.48 -7.85
CA GLU A 63 12.15 -7.70 -6.59
C GLU A 63 11.23 -7.68 -5.34
N PHE A 64 10.11 -6.97 -5.42
CA PHE A 64 9.08 -6.92 -4.36
C PHE A 64 7.93 -7.91 -4.58
N ALA A 65 8.01 -8.73 -5.62
CA ALA A 65 6.92 -9.63 -5.96
C ALA A 65 6.74 -10.75 -4.94
N GLY A 66 5.51 -11.21 -4.79
CA GLY A 66 5.19 -12.22 -3.80
C GLY A 66 3.74 -12.65 -3.82
N TRP A 67 3.39 -13.52 -2.87
CA TRP A 67 2.03 -14.02 -2.69
C TRP A 67 1.31 -13.19 -1.63
N TYR A 68 0.35 -12.38 -2.07
CA TYR A 68 -0.34 -11.39 -1.24
C TYR A 68 -1.87 -11.52 -1.39
N PRO A 69 -2.65 -10.87 -0.50
CA PRO A 69 -4.09 -10.72 -0.71
C PRO A 69 -4.41 -10.10 -2.09
N GLU A 70 -5.53 -10.50 -2.69
CA GLU A 70 -5.92 -10.08 -4.05
C GLU A 70 -6.06 -8.56 -4.25
N TYR A 71 -6.26 -7.80 -3.18
CA TYR A 71 -6.32 -6.33 -3.22
C TYR A 71 -4.94 -5.66 -3.29
N TRP A 72 -3.85 -6.40 -3.01
CA TRP A 72 -2.54 -5.82 -2.73
C TRP A 72 -1.92 -5.10 -3.93
N GLU A 73 -2.10 -5.63 -5.14
CA GLU A 73 -1.61 -4.95 -6.35
C GLU A 73 -2.30 -3.59 -6.54
N PHE A 74 -3.61 -3.53 -6.30
CA PHE A 74 -4.38 -2.31 -6.42
C PHE A 74 -3.88 -1.25 -5.44
N THR A 75 -3.71 -1.61 -4.16
CA THR A 75 -3.32 -0.64 -3.14
C THR A 75 -1.86 -0.20 -3.30
N LYS A 76 -0.92 -1.12 -3.61
CA LYS A 76 0.49 -0.77 -3.85
C LYS A 76 0.70 0.06 -5.10
N ALA A 77 -0.06 -0.17 -6.17
CA ALA A 77 0.03 0.68 -7.37
C ALA A 77 -0.40 2.14 -7.11
N HIS A 78 -1.32 2.38 -6.16
CA HIS A 78 -1.70 3.72 -5.69
C HIS A 78 -0.69 4.33 -4.68
N TYR A 79 0.07 3.50 -3.98
CA TYR A 79 1.14 3.98 -3.08
C TYR A 79 2.24 4.71 -3.86
N ASN A 80 2.59 4.15 -5.02
CA ASN A 80 3.65 4.60 -5.91
C ASN A 80 3.24 5.80 -6.76
N PHE A 81 2.75 6.85 -6.10
CA PHE A 81 2.26 8.09 -6.69
C PHE A 81 3.12 8.52 -7.88
N PHE A 82 2.56 8.34 -9.08
CA PHE A 82 3.20 8.72 -10.32
C PHE A 82 2.55 10.01 -10.79
N LEU A 83 3.35 11.06 -10.96
CA LEU A 83 2.91 12.40 -11.37
C LEU A 83 2.42 12.40 -12.83
N GLY A 84 1.30 11.76 -13.15
CA GLY A 84 0.66 11.81 -14.46
C GLY A 84 -0.84 11.72 -14.30
N GLU A 85 -1.59 12.57 -15.00
CA GLU A 85 -3.02 12.78 -14.80
C GLU A 85 -3.87 11.51 -14.98
N ASP A 86 -3.36 10.48 -15.67
CA ASP A 86 -4.17 9.33 -16.10
C ASP A 86 -3.83 7.98 -15.42
N TRP A 87 -2.75 7.87 -14.63
CA TRP A 87 -2.29 6.55 -14.14
C TRP A 87 -3.32 5.85 -13.24
N GLU A 88 -3.93 6.60 -12.31
CA GLU A 88 -4.96 6.06 -11.44
C GLU A 88 -6.19 5.58 -12.23
N ASP A 89 -6.57 6.33 -13.27
CA ASP A 89 -7.69 5.95 -14.14
C ASP A 89 -7.38 4.67 -14.92
N TYR A 90 -6.17 4.52 -15.44
CA TYR A 90 -5.74 3.28 -16.07
C TYR A 90 -5.74 2.11 -15.09
N LEU A 91 -5.26 2.29 -13.86
CA LEU A 91 -5.28 1.24 -12.82
C LEU A 91 -6.70 0.78 -12.53
N ARG A 92 -7.63 1.72 -12.35
CA ARG A 92 -9.06 1.44 -12.11
C ARG A 92 -9.74 0.70 -13.26
N SER A 93 -9.24 0.89 -14.48
CA SER A 93 -9.72 0.17 -15.66
C SER A 93 -9.13 -1.25 -15.79
N ALA A 94 -7.92 -1.46 -15.28
CA ALA A 94 -7.13 -2.68 -15.51
C ALA A 94 -7.19 -3.69 -14.36
N ILE A 95 -7.39 -3.22 -13.12
CA ILE A 95 -7.36 -4.04 -11.90
C ILE A 95 -8.71 -3.91 -11.19
N PRO A 96 -9.26 -4.99 -10.59
CA PRO A 96 -10.46 -4.88 -9.77
C PRO A 96 -10.31 -3.80 -8.69
N CYS A 97 -11.38 -3.06 -8.46
CA CYS A 97 -11.38 -1.89 -7.60
C CYS A 97 -11.51 -2.30 -6.12
N TYR A 98 -10.54 -1.91 -5.29
CA TYR A 98 -10.48 -2.20 -3.86
C TYR A 98 -10.36 -0.91 -3.04
N GLU A 99 -11.38 -0.05 -3.11
CA GLU A 99 -11.35 1.28 -2.49
C GLU A 99 -11.28 1.24 -0.97
N ILE A 100 -11.99 0.31 -0.33
CA ILE A 100 -12.01 0.24 1.14
C ILE A 100 -10.64 -0.22 1.64
N GLU A 101 -10.01 -1.16 0.94
CA GLU A 101 -8.66 -1.64 1.17
C GLU A 101 -7.65 -0.53 0.93
N LEU A 102 -7.84 0.29 -0.12
CA LEU A 102 -6.99 1.46 -0.36
C LEU A 102 -7.12 2.50 0.76
N ILE A 103 -8.33 2.75 1.28
CA ILE A 103 -8.52 3.64 2.43
C ILE A 103 -7.82 3.07 3.67
N ALA A 104 -8.00 1.77 3.95
CA ALA A 104 -7.34 1.11 5.07
C ALA A 104 -5.80 1.19 4.96
N GLU A 105 -5.24 0.89 3.79
CA GLU A 105 -3.82 1.00 3.52
C GLU A 105 -3.32 2.44 3.69
N ARG A 106 -4.05 3.45 3.20
CA ARG A 106 -3.69 4.87 3.42
C ARG A 106 -3.64 5.24 4.90
N VAL A 107 -4.56 4.71 5.71
CA VAL A 107 -4.50 4.91 7.17
C VAL A 107 -3.28 4.23 7.79
N LEU A 108 -2.92 3.03 7.33
CA LEU A 108 -1.70 2.35 7.75
C LEU A 108 -0.46 3.17 7.35
N TRP A 109 -0.39 3.66 6.11
CA TRP A 109 0.74 4.46 5.62
C TRP A 109 0.89 5.80 6.36
N GLU A 110 -0.19 6.36 6.90
CA GLU A 110 -0.14 7.59 7.69
C GLU A 110 0.25 7.32 9.16
N ARG A 111 -0.35 6.30 9.78
CA ARG A 111 -0.23 6.06 11.24
C ARG A 111 0.92 5.14 11.61
N LEU A 112 1.21 4.17 10.74
CA LEU A 112 2.25 3.14 10.82
C LEU A 112 3.18 3.20 9.61
N PRO A 113 3.78 4.37 9.34
CA PRO A 113 4.54 4.52 8.11
C PRO A 113 5.79 3.64 8.14
N GLU A 114 6.15 3.02 7.02
CA GLU A 114 7.31 2.13 6.93
C GLU A 114 8.57 2.87 7.41
N PRO A 115 9.41 2.26 8.27
CA PRO A 115 10.72 2.81 8.58
C PRO A 115 11.54 2.82 7.29
N GLY A 116 11.86 4.01 6.79
CA GLY A 116 12.39 4.11 5.43
C GLY A 116 13.05 5.44 5.10
N THR A 117 13.91 5.38 4.10
CA THR A 117 14.70 6.50 3.59
C THR A 117 13.82 7.52 2.88
N SER A 118 14.08 8.81 3.11
CA SER A 118 13.42 9.90 2.37
C SER A 118 13.54 9.70 0.87
N THR A 119 12.41 9.70 0.16
CA THR A 119 12.36 9.59 -1.31
C THR A 119 12.05 10.96 -1.89
N THR A 120 12.86 11.43 -2.84
CA THR A 120 12.56 12.65 -3.61
C THR A 120 12.31 12.27 -5.05
N LEU A 121 11.10 12.49 -5.54
CA LEU A 121 10.76 12.38 -6.96
C LEU A 121 10.92 13.73 -7.63
N TYR A 122 11.47 13.75 -8.85
CA TYR A 122 11.54 14.92 -9.70
C TYR A 122 10.83 14.61 -11.01
N ARG A 123 9.89 15.47 -11.42
CA ARG A 123 9.22 15.38 -12.72
C ARG A 123 8.74 16.75 -13.18
N ASP A 124 8.95 17.09 -14.45
CA ASP A 124 8.44 18.31 -15.09
C ASP A 124 8.76 19.61 -14.31
N GLY A 125 9.93 19.65 -13.67
CA GLY A 125 10.38 20.78 -12.84
C GLY A 125 9.82 20.81 -11.41
N VAL A 126 8.94 19.87 -11.05
CA VAL A 126 8.36 19.73 -9.70
C VAL A 126 9.12 18.65 -8.93
N SER A 127 9.53 18.98 -7.70
CA SER A 127 10.11 18.03 -6.75
C SER A 127 9.09 17.65 -5.67
N TYR A 128 8.86 16.35 -5.50
CA TYR A 128 8.02 15.81 -4.44
C TYR A 128 8.88 15.03 -3.46
N LYS A 129 8.99 15.51 -2.22
CA LYS A 129 9.80 14.87 -1.18
C LYS A 129 8.89 14.15 -0.20
N ARG A 130 9.03 12.83 -0.13
CA ARG A 130 8.57 12.01 0.99
C ARG A 130 9.69 11.95 2.03
N PRO A 131 9.49 12.44 3.27
CA PRO A 131 10.56 12.54 4.27
C PRO A 131 11.08 11.19 4.77
N GLY A 132 10.45 10.07 4.41
CA GLY A 132 10.62 8.83 5.15
C GLY A 132 9.95 8.95 6.51
N SER A 133 9.99 7.88 7.31
CA SER A 133 9.06 7.75 8.42
C SER A 133 9.63 7.01 9.64
N GLY A 134 9.16 7.43 10.81
CA GLY A 134 9.10 6.64 12.04
C GLY A 134 7.64 6.63 12.54
N PRO A 135 7.30 5.84 13.57
CA PRO A 135 5.92 5.74 14.06
C PRO A 135 5.34 7.12 14.37
N SER A 136 4.10 7.39 13.93
CA SER A 136 3.48 8.71 14.12
C SER A 136 3.37 9.06 15.61
N LYS A 137 3.42 10.35 15.95
CA LYS A 137 3.26 10.81 17.35
C LYS A 137 1.95 10.31 17.97
N VAL A 138 0.87 10.35 17.19
CA VAL A 138 -0.45 9.81 17.56
C VAL A 138 -0.38 8.33 17.90
N TRP A 139 0.35 7.54 17.11
CA TRP A 139 0.55 6.11 17.36
C TRP A 139 1.38 5.85 18.63
N MET A 140 2.46 6.60 18.82
CA MET A 140 3.33 6.49 20.01
C MET A 140 2.56 6.81 21.29
N GLU A 141 1.73 7.86 21.28
CA GLU A 141 0.90 8.28 22.41
C GLU A 141 -0.23 7.27 22.70
N GLY A 142 -0.87 6.73 21.66
CA GLY A 142 -1.93 5.72 21.82
C GLY A 142 -1.45 4.39 22.43
N ARG A 143 -0.16 4.05 22.28
CA ARG A 143 0.46 2.86 22.88
C ARG A 143 1.07 3.09 24.27
N ALA A 144 1.25 4.33 24.71
CA ALA A 144 1.84 4.63 26.00
C ALA A 144 0.89 4.19 27.14
N GLY A 145 1.17 3.04 27.75
CA GLY A 145 0.41 2.51 28.90
C GLY A 145 -0.21 1.12 28.72
N ARG A 146 0.06 0.43 27.60
CA ARG A 146 -0.43 -0.95 27.34
C ARG A 146 0.70 -1.98 27.11
N GLN A 147 1.91 -1.73 27.65
CA GLN A 147 3.01 -2.71 27.70
C GLN A 147 2.85 -3.65 28.90
#